data_AF-A0A9D8NM03-F1
#
_entry.id   AF-A0A9D8NM03-F1
#
_cell.length_a   1.000
_cell.length_b   1.000
_cell.length_c   1.000
_cell.angle_alpha   90.00
_cell.angle_beta   90.00
_cell.angle_gamma   90.00
#
_symmetry.space_group_name_H-M   'P 1'
#
loop_
_entity.id
_entity.type
_entity.pdbx_description
1 polymer ?
#
loop_
_entity_poly.entity_id
_entity_poly.type
_entity_poly.pdbx_seq_one_letter_code
_entity_poly.pdbx_strand_id
1 'polypeptide(L)'
;MKNTLLPLAVGLIAVFVAVKAVRDRNRLQSVLQSARDTARASASRADSMDVENEQLRKQVQLLKSLGVNEIELARLRADSTELKRLKTSPPKPAPVAVAPAAITAAQKPPGAEGAGFTVDGTVRLSFGNMAVSGGWKLPENKRGFVMVTPTKDASGSVMLETRLVAMPETAVATLSLRELLVERFAAERFLVRAAGQGAEMLRWLDEAEGVDVLSGPRLLTRSGADATIQVQGNPELGQKGIRVGFLPTVQADGATL
;
A
#
# COMPACT_ATOMS: atom_id res chain seq x y z
N MET A 1 -71.00 -32.35 32.74
CA MET A 1 -70.36 -31.42 31.78
C MET A 1 -68.83 -31.28 31.94
N LYS A 2 -68.13 -32.05 32.79
CA LYS A 2 -66.66 -31.90 33.00
C LYS A 2 -65.76 -32.76 32.09
N ASN A 3 -66.31 -33.72 31.34
CA ASN A 3 -65.50 -34.69 30.57
C ASN A 3 -65.16 -34.26 29.13
N THR A 4 -65.64 -33.12 28.64
CA THR A 4 -65.40 -32.65 27.26
C THR A 4 -64.22 -31.69 27.10
N LEU A 5 -63.65 -31.17 28.19
CA LEU A 5 -62.53 -30.21 28.14
C LEU A 5 -61.17 -30.86 27.90
N LEU A 6 -60.96 -32.10 28.38
CA LEU A 6 -59.71 -32.83 28.23
C LEU A 6 -59.29 -33.09 26.76
N PRO A 7 -60.18 -33.60 25.87
CA PRO A 7 -59.79 -33.88 24.48
C PRO A 7 -59.47 -32.60 23.69
N LEU A 8 -60.10 -31.49 24.03
CA LEU A 8 -59.89 -30.21 23.34
C LEU A 8 -58.51 -29.61 23.67
N ALA A 9 -58.05 -29.76 24.91
CA ALA A 9 -56.70 -29.34 25.32
C ALA A 9 -55.59 -30.17 24.64
N VAL A 10 -55.78 -31.50 24.53
CA VAL A 10 -54.82 -32.38 23.85
C VAL A 10 -54.73 -32.06 22.35
N GLY A 11 -55.86 -31.77 21.71
CA GLY A 11 -55.90 -31.33 20.30
C GLY A 11 -55.12 -30.04 20.06
N LEU A 12 -55.28 -29.04 20.94
CA LEU A 12 -54.54 -27.77 20.85
C LEU A 12 -53.02 -27.95 20.99
N ILE A 13 -52.57 -28.81 21.92
CA ILE A 13 -51.15 -29.11 22.09
C ILE A 13 -50.59 -29.79 20.83
N ALA A 14 -51.31 -30.75 20.24
CA ALA A 14 -50.89 -31.42 19.02
C ALA A 14 -50.75 -30.45 17.83
N VAL A 15 -51.69 -29.52 17.68
CA VAL A 15 -51.62 -28.46 16.64
C VAL A 15 -50.42 -27.56 16.88
N PHE A 16 -50.14 -27.16 18.13
CA PHE A 16 -49.00 -26.30 18.44
C PHE A 16 -47.66 -26.98 18.12
N VAL A 17 -47.52 -28.27 18.44
CA VAL A 17 -46.34 -29.07 18.10
C VAL A 17 -46.18 -29.19 16.59
N ALA A 18 -47.27 -29.45 15.85
CA ALA A 18 -47.23 -29.54 14.39
C ALA A 18 -46.81 -28.20 13.74
N VAL A 19 -47.37 -27.07 14.20
CA VAL A 19 -47.00 -25.73 13.70
C VAL A 19 -45.53 -25.43 13.98
N LYS A 20 -45.03 -25.78 15.17
CA LYS A 20 -43.61 -25.61 15.51
C LYS A 20 -42.72 -26.45 14.60
N ALA A 21 -43.05 -27.72 14.39
CA ALA A 21 -42.28 -28.61 13.52
C ALA A 21 -42.23 -28.12 12.06
N VAL A 22 -43.34 -27.59 11.53
CA VAL A 22 -43.38 -26.99 10.19
C VAL A 22 -42.52 -25.73 10.11
N ARG A 23 -42.57 -24.86 11.12
CA ARG A 23 -41.70 -23.66 11.19
C ARG A 23 -40.23 -24.02 11.23
N ASP A 24 -39.86 -25.02 12.03
CA ASP A 24 -38.47 -25.47 12.15
C ASP A 24 -37.98 -26.11 10.84
N ARG A 25 -38.83 -26.89 10.16
CA ARG A 25 -38.53 -27.43 8.82
C ARG A 25 -38.29 -26.33 7.80
N ASN A 26 -39.12 -25.30 7.78
CA ASN A 26 -38.97 -24.17 6.85
C ASN A 26 -37.67 -23.39 7.14
N ARG A 27 -37.33 -23.18 8.42
CA ARG A 27 -36.07 -22.54 8.83
C ARG A 27 -34.85 -23.37 8.41
N LEU A 28 -34.90 -24.69 8.60
CA LEU A 28 -33.81 -25.57 8.18
C LEU A 28 -33.64 -25.57 6.66
N GLN A 29 -34.75 -25.57 5.91
CA GLN A 29 -34.68 -25.47 4.44
C GLN A 29 -34.10 -24.13 3.97
N SER A 30 -34.48 -23.01 4.58
CA SER A 30 -33.90 -21.71 4.23
C SER A 30 -32.41 -21.64 4.55
N VAL A 31 -31.99 -22.20 5.69
CA VAL A 31 -30.56 -22.26 6.05
C VAL A 31 -29.79 -23.14 5.06
N LEU A 32 -30.31 -24.32 4.70
CA LEU A 32 -29.67 -25.20 3.72
C LEU A 32 -29.56 -24.56 2.32
N GLN A 33 -30.57 -23.79 1.90
CA GLN A 33 -30.51 -23.05 0.63
C GLN A 33 -29.43 -21.98 0.69
N SER A 34 -29.41 -21.14 1.73
CA SER A 34 -28.37 -20.13 1.91
C SER A 34 -26.95 -20.73 1.94
N ALA A 35 -26.76 -21.87 2.62
CA ALA A 35 -25.49 -22.58 2.65
C ALA A 35 -25.07 -23.06 1.25
N ARG A 36 -25.99 -23.63 0.46
CA ARG A 36 -25.71 -24.04 -0.93
C ARG A 36 -25.35 -22.86 -1.83
N ASP A 37 -26.02 -21.74 -1.66
CA ASP A 37 -25.76 -20.53 -2.46
C ASP A 37 -24.40 -19.93 -2.10
N THR A 38 -24.04 -19.88 -0.81
CA THR A 38 -22.69 -19.46 -0.40
C THR A 38 -21.61 -20.41 -0.92
N ALA A 39 -21.84 -21.73 -0.88
CA ALA A 39 -20.90 -22.72 -1.41
C ALA A 39 -20.71 -22.54 -2.93
N ARG A 40 -21.78 -22.34 -3.70
CA ARG A 40 -21.71 -22.06 -5.13
C ARG A 40 -20.98 -20.76 -5.45
N ALA A 41 -21.25 -19.70 -4.68
CA ALA A 41 -20.56 -18.42 -4.84
C ALA A 41 -19.05 -18.58 -4.58
N SER A 42 -18.66 -19.34 -3.54
CA SER A 42 -17.25 -19.62 -3.26
C SER A 42 -16.58 -20.45 -4.37
N ALA A 43 -17.26 -21.45 -4.92
CA ALA A 43 -16.77 -22.25 -6.03
C ALA A 43 -16.55 -21.39 -7.29
N SER A 44 -17.51 -20.53 -7.64
CA SER A 44 -17.36 -19.62 -8.79
C SER A 44 -16.20 -18.63 -8.62
N ARG A 45 -15.90 -18.20 -7.38
CA ARG A 45 -14.72 -17.36 -7.10
C ARG A 45 -13.43 -18.15 -7.29
N ALA A 46 -13.37 -19.41 -6.83
CA ALA A 46 -12.22 -20.26 -7.05
C ALA A 46 -11.95 -20.47 -8.55
N ASP A 47 -12.99 -20.80 -9.32
CA ASP A 47 -12.89 -20.96 -10.78
C ASP A 47 -12.38 -19.67 -11.46
N SER A 48 -12.86 -18.50 -11.01
CA SER A 48 -12.40 -17.22 -11.56
C SER A 48 -10.92 -16.94 -11.26
N MET A 49 -10.44 -17.31 -10.07
CA MET A 49 -9.03 -17.16 -9.70
C MET A 49 -8.13 -18.14 -10.47
N ASP A 50 -8.61 -19.34 -10.78
CA ASP A 50 -7.87 -20.31 -11.58
C ASP A 50 -7.69 -19.81 -13.02
N VAL A 51 -8.73 -19.22 -13.61
CA VAL A 51 -8.65 -18.57 -14.92
C VAL A 51 -7.67 -17.39 -14.91
N GLU A 52 -7.71 -16.54 -13.88
CA GLU A 52 -6.77 -15.41 -13.74
C GLU A 52 -5.32 -15.90 -13.59
N ASN A 53 -5.08 -16.94 -12.78
CA ASN A 53 -3.75 -17.54 -12.63
C ASN A 53 -3.23 -18.11 -13.95
N GLU A 54 -4.06 -18.77 -14.74
CA GLU A 54 -3.67 -19.23 -16.07
C GLU A 54 -3.33 -18.07 -17.00
N GLN A 55 -4.10 -16.98 -16.97
CA GLN A 55 -3.81 -15.78 -17.76
C GLN A 55 -2.48 -15.15 -17.35
N LEU A 56 -2.23 -14.99 -16.05
CA LEU A 56 -0.96 -14.47 -15.53
C LEU A 56 0.21 -15.38 -15.92
N ARG A 57 0.05 -16.71 -15.86
CA ARG A 57 1.08 -17.65 -16.31
C ARG A 57 1.38 -17.49 -17.80
N LYS A 58 0.35 -17.31 -18.64
CA LYS A 58 0.52 -17.03 -20.07
C LYS A 58 1.23 -15.70 -20.30
N GLN A 59 0.87 -14.64 -19.57
CA GLN A 59 1.54 -13.34 -19.65
C GLN A 59 3.00 -13.43 -19.22
N VAL A 60 3.32 -14.15 -18.14
CA VAL A 60 4.70 -14.37 -17.71
C VAL A 60 5.49 -15.17 -18.74
N GLN A 61 4.90 -16.21 -19.35
CA GLN A 61 5.54 -16.94 -20.46
C GLN A 61 5.77 -16.04 -21.67
N LEU A 62 4.78 -15.20 -22.01
CA LEU A 62 4.88 -14.27 -23.12
C LEU A 62 5.94 -13.19 -22.86
N LEU A 63 6.03 -12.66 -21.65
CA LEU A 63 7.10 -11.75 -21.22
C LEU A 63 8.47 -12.42 -21.19
N LYS A 64 8.53 -13.72 -20.89
CA LYS A 64 9.78 -14.51 -21.01
C LYS A 64 10.16 -14.75 -22.46
N SER A 65 9.21 -15.00 -23.36
CA SER A 65 9.48 -15.14 -24.80
C SER A 65 9.79 -13.81 -25.47
N LEU A 66 9.17 -12.72 -24.99
CA LEU A 66 9.53 -11.34 -25.31
C LEU A 66 10.70 -10.84 -24.44
N GLY A 67 11.26 -11.72 -23.61
CA GLY A 67 12.37 -11.47 -22.74
C GLY A 67 13.56 -11.11 -23.58
N VAL A 68 13.69 -9.81 -23.79
CA VAL A 68 14.90 -9.01 -23.93
C VAL A 68 16.07 -9.85 -24.44
N ASN A 69 16.34 -9.74 -25.74
CA ASN A 69 17.57 -10.22 -26.38
C ASN A 69 18.72 -10.06 -25.37
N GLU A 70 19.15 -11.14 -24.71
CA GLU A 70 20.31 -11.08 -23.80
C GLU A 70 21.53 -10.54 -24.56
N ILE A 71 21.52 -10.72 -25.88
CA ILE A 71 22.41 -10.12 -26.87
C ILE A 71 22.30 -8.58 -26.89
N GLU A 72 21.10 -8.00 -26.89
CA GLU A 72 20.91 -6.53 -26.82
C GLU A 72 21.28 -5.99 -25.44
N LEU A 73 20.98 -6.70 -24.36
CA LEU A 73 21.45 -6.32 -23.02
C LEU A 73 22.98 -6.42 -22.90
N ALA A 74 23.61 -7.41 -23.53
CA ALA A 74 25.06 -7.53 -23.60
C ALA A 74 25.67 -6.40 -24.46
N ARG A 75 25.03 -6.05 -25.57
CA ARG A 75 25.44 -4.94 -26.46
C ARG A 75 25.32 -3.59 -25.77
N LEU A 76 24.21 -3.33 -25.08
CA LEU A 76 24.00 -2.12 -24.28
C LEU A 76 24.99 -2.03 -23.10
N ARG A 77 25.38 -3.16 -22.51
CA ARG A 77 26.45 -3.19 -21.49
C ARG A 77 27.81 -2.85 -22.08
N ALA A 78 28.16 -3.39 -23.25
CA ALA A 78 29.40 -3.08 -23.96
C ALA A 78 29.47 -1.58 -24.31
N ASP A 79 28.39 -1.03 -24.87
CA ASP A 79 28.30 0.39 -25.22
C ASP A 79 28.39 1.28 -23.96
N SER A 80 27.79 0.86 -22.84
CA SER A 80 27.91 1.58 -21.56
C SER A 80 29.33 1.58 -20.98
N THR A 81 30.10 0.50 -21.19
CA THR A 81 31.50 0.43 -20.76
C THR A 81 32.41 1.29 -21.64
N GLU A 82 32.12 1.40 -22.93
CA GLU A 82 32.83 2.28 -23.86
C GLU A 82 32.58 3.76 -23.55
N LEU A 83 31.32 4.13 -23.26
CA LEU A 83 30.95 5.46 -22.79
C LEU A 83 31.62 5.84 -21.47
N LYS A 84 31.79 4.88 -20.54
CA LYS A 84 32.53 5.12 -19.29
C LYS A 84 34.03 5.29 -19.54
N ARG A 85 34.62 4.55 -20.48
CA ARG A 85 36.03 4.73 -20.91
C ARG A 85 36.26 6.11 -21.53
N LEU A 86 35.35 6.56 -22.39
CA LEU A 86 35.44 7.89 -23.00
C LEU A 86 35.31 9.02 -21.96
N LYS A 87 34.51 8.83 -20.91
CA LYS A 87 34.39 9.78 -19.79
C LYS A 87 35.57 9.75 -18.79
N THR A 88 36.40 8.71 -18.80
CA THR A 88 37.57 8.58 -17.92
C THR A 88 38.90 8.93 -18.61
N SER A 89 38.85 9.41 -19.86
CA SER A 89 40.00 10.02 -20.51
C SER A 89 40.34 11.37 -19.83
N PRO A 90 41.61 11.61 -19.44
CA PRO A 90 41.95 12.71 -18.53
C PRO A 90 41.78 14.09 -19.19
N PRO A 91 41.21 15.08 -18.48
CA PRO A 91 41.14 16.45 -18.96
C PRO A 91 42.50 17.16 -18.87
N LYS A 92 42.83 17.89 -19.94
CA LYS A 92 43.90 18.89 -20.03
C LYS A 92 43.73 19.94 -18.91
N PRO A 93 44.81 20.38 -18.21
CA PRO A 93 44.66 21.14 -16.98
C PRO A 93 44.58 22.67 -17.14
N ALA A 94 43.94 23.28 -16.13
CA ALA A 94 44.00 24.65 -15.59
C ALA A 94 42.73 25.54 -15.80
N PRO A 95 42.44 26.53 -14.92
CA PRO A 95 42.79 26.70 -13.49
C PRO A 95 41.60 27.05 -12.55
N VAL A 96 41.88 26.89 -11.24
CA VAL A 96 41.33 27.44 -9.97
C VAL A 96 40.17 28.46 -10.03
N ALA A 97 39.09 28.27 -9.24
CA ALA A 97 38.74 29.08 -8.04
C ALA A 97 37.28 28.93 -7.50
N VAL A 98 37.20 29.11 -6.16
CA VAL A 98 36.10 29.59 -5.29
C VAL A 98 35.05 28.59 -4.71
N ALA A 99 34.77 28.85 -3.43
CA ALA A 99 34.01 28.11 -2.41
C ALA A 99 32.46 28.28 -2.49
N PRO A 100 31.69 27.89 -1.45
CA PRO A 100 30.60 26.92 -1.51
C PRO A 100 29.22 27.54 -1.84
N ALA A 101 28.42 26.86 -2.66
CA ALA A 101 27.06 27.29 -3.00
C ALA A 101 26.00 26.44 -2.29
N ALA A 102 25.18 27.19 -1.55
CA ALA A 102 23.81 26.97 -1.10
C ALA A 102 22.99 25.82 -1.71
N ILE A 103 22.13 25.28 -0.85
CA ILE A 103 21.00 24.40 -1.12
C ILE A 103 20.11 25.03 -2.21
N THR A 104 20.11 24.45 -3.40
CA THR A 104 19.18 24.81 -4.47
C THR A 104 17.90 24.00 -4.30
N ALA A 105 16.82 24.67 -3.92
CA ALA A 105 15.48 24.12 -4.03
C ALA A 105 15.20 23.79 -5.51
N ALA A 106 14.94 22.52 -5.81
CA ALA A 106 14.60 22.08 -7.15
C ALA A 106 13.28 22.72 -7.59
N GLN A 107 13.32 23.38 -8.75
CA GLN A 107 12.18 24.03 -9.38
C GLN A 107 11.13 23.02 -9.85
N LYS A 108 9.89 23.32 -9.48
CA LYS A 108 8.63 22.69 -9.88
C LYS A 108 8.42 22.70 -11.41
N PRO A 109 8.03 21.57 -12.04
CA PRO A 109 7.35 21.60 -13.33
C PRO A 109 5.92 22.14 -13.17
N PRO A 110 5.47 23.10 -14.01
CA PRO A 110 4.13 23.64 -13.94
C PRO A 110 3.14 22.69 -14.65
N GLY A 111 2.03 22.35 -13.97
CA GLY A 111 0.85 21.76 -14.61
C GLY A 111 0.37 20.44 -14.00
N ALA A 112 -0.39 20.53 -12.90
CA ALA A 112 -1.36 19.50 -12.51
C ALA A 112 -2.41 20.14 -11.58
N GLU A 113 -3.34 20.90 -12.17
CA GLU A 113 -4.57 21.29 -11.50
C GLU A 113 -5.44 20.02 -11.36
N GLY A 114 -5.48 19.51 -10.13
CA GLY A 114 -6.16 18.29 -9.73
C GLY A 114 -5.65 17.88 -8.36
N ALA A 115 -5.76 18.79 -7.38
CA ALA A 115 -4.99 18.82 -6.13
C ALA A 115 -5.20 17.56 -5.25
N GLY A 116 -4.42 16.51 -5.52
CA GLY A 116 -4.09 15.42 -4.61
C GLY A 116 -3.00 15.85 -3.62
N PHE A 117 -2.87 15.12 -2.52
CA PHE A 117 -1.78 15.33 -1.56
C PHE A 117 -0.45 14.88 -2.17
N THR A 118 0.57 15.73 -2.06
CA THR A 118 1.95 15.44 -2.49
C THR A 118 2.87 15.50 -1.28
N VAL A 119 3.72 14.48 -1.16
CA VAL A 119 4.84 14.45 -0.20
C VAL A 119 6.11 14.72 -0.98
N ASP A 120 6.74 15.86 -0.73
CA ASP A 120 8.00 16.24 -1.34
C ASP A 120 9.09 16.34 -0.27
N GLY A 121 10.19 15.63 -0.47
CA GLY A 121 11.39 15.79 0.33
C GLY A 121 12.36 14.63 0.23
N THR A 122 13.54 14.84 0.81
CA THR A 122 14.65 13.89 0.78
C THR A 122 14.92 13.39 2.18
N VAL A 123 14.88 12.07 2.37
CA VAL A 123 15.18 11.41 3.64
C VAL A 123 16.29 10.38 3.41
N ARG A 124 17.29 10.36 4.29
CA ARG A 124 18.32 9.32 4.28
C ARG A 124 17.88 8.17 5.19
N LEU A 125 17.85 6.95 4.66
CA LEU A 125 17.35 5.78 5.37
C LEU A 125 18.33 4.61 5.26
N SER A 126 18.54 3.92 6.37
CA SER A 126 19.11 2.56 6.31
C SER A 126 18.02 1.57 5.89
N PHE A 127 18.40 0.52 5.16
CA PHE A 127 17.45 -0.54 4.83
C PHE A 127 16.81 -1.14 6.09
N GLY A 128 15.49 -1.36 6.05
CA GLY A 128 14.69 -1.82 7.18
C GLY A 128 14.22 -0.72 8.13
N ASN A 129 14.82 0.48 8.12
CA ASN A 129 14.28 1.62 8.85
C ASN A 129 13.06 2.20 8.12
N MET A 130 12.19 2.86 8.87
CA MET A 130 10.95 3.42 8.34
C MET A 130 10.99 4.95 8.37
N ALA A 131 10.63 5.59 7.27
CA ALA A 131 10.27 7.00 7.26
C ALA A 131 8.77 7.18 7.43
N VAL A 132 8.36 8.14 8.26
CA VAL A 132 6.98 8.58 8.43
C VAL A 132 6.88 10.02 7.96
N SER A 133 5.98 10.30 7.01
CA SER A 133 5.77 11.64 6.48
C SER A 133 5.05 12.56 7.47
N GLY A 134 5.03 13.85 7.14
CA GLY A 134 4.11 14.83 7.72
C GLY A 134 2.65 14.39 7.63
N GLY A 135 1.87 14.71 8.66
CA GLY A 135 0.46 14.36 8.79
C GLY A 135 -0.47 15.40 8.18
N TRP A 136 -1.28 15.04 7.18
CA TRP A 136 -2.27 15.95 6.59
C TRP A 136 -3.66 15.78 7.21
N LYS A 137 -4.50 16.82 7.16
CA LYS A 137 -5.89 16.75 7.66
C LYS A 137 -6.75 15.91 6.72
N LEU A 138 -7.45 14.92 7.27
CA LEU A 138 -8.58 14.24 6.64
C LEU A 138 -9.89 14.74 7.27
N PRO A 139 -11.04 14.42 6.64
CA PRO A 139 -12.35 14.55 7.29
C PRO A 139 -12.41 13.82 8.64
N GLU A 140 -13.44 14.10 9.43
CA GLU A 140 -13.73 13.37 10.70
C GLU A 140 -12.63 13.47 11.77
N ASN A 141 -11.89 14.58 11.82
CA ASN A 141 -10.79 14.80 12.78
C ASN A 141 -9.67 13.74 12.72
N LYS A 142 -9.48 13.12 11.54
CA LYS A 142 -8.38 12.20 11.28
C LYS A 142 -7.20 12.90 10.62
N ARG A 143 -6.03 12.30 10.78
CA ARG A 143 -4.76 12.71 10.16
C ARG A 143 -4.21 11.56 9.34
N GLY A 144 -3.77 11.89 8.13
CA GLY A 144 -3.21 10.94 7.18
C GLY A 144 -1.71 10.92 7.27
N PHE A 145 -1.09 9.75 7.19
CA PHE A 145 0.36 9.60 7.18
C PHE A 145 0.77 8.61 6.10
N VAL A 146 1.94 8.85 5.49
CA VAL A 146 2.61 7.90 4.60
C VAL A 146 3.82 7.34 5.35
N MET A 147 3.91 6.02 5.43
CA MET A 147 5.02 5.29 6.03
C MET A 147 5.73 4.52 4.94
N VAL A 148 7.06 4.60 4.90
CA VAL A 148 7.86 3.98 3.83
C VAL A 148 9.00 3.21 4.47
N THR A 149 9.10 1.92 4.15
CA THR A 149 10.20 1.05 4.60
C THR A 149 10.93 0.49 3.39
N PRO A 150 12.14 0.99 3.06
CA PRO A 150 12.96 0.40 2.02
C PRO A 150 13.57 -0.92 2.50
N THR A 151 13.50 -1.94 1.65
CA THR A 151 14.23 -3.20 1.79
C THR A 151 15.02 -3.47 0.51
N LYS A 152 16.10 -4.24 0.64
CA LYS A 152 16.94 -4.61 -0.50
C LYS A 152 16.50 -5.98 -0.98
N ASP A 153 16.17 -6.07 -2.26
CA ASP A 153 15.86 -7.35 -2.90
C ASP A 153 17.16 -8.12 -3.23
N ALA A 154 17.06 -9.44 -3.42
CA ALA A 154 18.17 -10.31 -3.79
C ALA A 154 18.85 -9.88 -5.10
N SER A 155 18.10 -9.22 -6.00
CA SER A 155 18.62 -8.68 -7.27
C SER A 155 19.43 -7.38 -7.12
N GLY A 156 19.52 -6.81 -5.92
CA GLY A 156 20.09 -5.47 -5.69
C GLY A 156 19.12 -4.32 -5.99
N SER A 157 17.87 -4.63 -6.34
CA SER A 157 16.79 -3.65 -6.46
C SER A 157 16.31 -3.18 -5.09
N VAL A 158 15.67 -2.02 -5.05
CA VAL A 158 15.05 -1.45 -3.85
C VAL A 158 13.56 -1.75 -3.87
N MET A 159 13.09 -2.49 -2.86
CA MET A 159 11.67 -2.67 -2.60
C MET A 159 11.21 -1.62 -1.58
N LEU A 160 10.26 -0.80 -1.96
CA LEU A 160 9.63 0.20 -1.10
C LEU A 160 8.29 -0.34 -0.63
N GLU A 161 8.19 -0.65 0.65
CA GLU A 161 6.91 -0.96 1.28
C GLU A 161 6.29 0.33 1.81
N THR A 162 5.15 0.72 1.26
CA THR A 162 4.44 1.93 1.67
C THR A 162 3.17 1.55 2.43
N ARG A 163 2.88 2.24 3.53
CA ARG A 163 1.56 2.18 4.18
C ARG A 163 0.98 3.58 4.28
N LEU A 164 -0.27 3.70 3.88
CA LEU A 164 -1.07 4.91 4.01
C LEU A 164 -2.08 4.66 5.13
N VAL A 165 -2.04 5.48 6.16
CA VAL A 165 -2.88 5.31 7.35
C VAL A 165 -3.62 6.60 7.65
N ALA A 166 -4.88 6.50 8.06
CA ALA A 166 -5.63 7.57 8.67
C ALA A 166 -5.80 7.25 10.16
N MET A 167 -5.49 8.20 11.03
CA MET A 167 -5.56 7.99 12.47
C MET A 167 -6.14 9.22 13.18
N PRO A 168 -6.87 9.05 14.30
CA PRO A 168 -7.38 10.18 15.07
C PRO A 168 -6.22 10.95 15.72
N GLU A 169 -6.42 12.25 16.02
CA GLU A 169 -5.37 13.07 16.66
C GLU A 169 -4.92 12.52 18.03
N THR A 170 -5.77 11.73 18.71
CA THR A 170 -5.41 11.00 19.94
C THR A 170 -4.33 9.94 19.68
N ALA A 171 -4.42 9.20 18.57
CA ALA A 171 -3.42 8.22 18.17
C ALA A 171 -2.09 8.87 17.75
N VAL A 172 -2.16 10.03 17.08
CA VAL A 172 -0.97 10.84 16.72
C VAL A 172 -0.16 11.21 17.96
N ALA A 173 -0.84 11.58 19.05
CA ALA A 173 -0.20 11.92 20.31
C ALA A 173 0.54 10.72 20.92
N THR A 174 -0.11 9.55 20.96
CA THR A 174 0.47 8.31 21.51
C THR A 174 1.75 7.90 20.78
N LEU A 175 1.76 8.03 19.45
CA LEU A 175 2.91 7.68 18.61
C LEU A 175 4.01 8.76 18.56
N SER A 176 3.87 9.84 19.34
CA SER A 176 4.78 10.99 19.32
C SER A 176 4.95 11.61 17.92
N LEU A 177 3.90 11.60 17.10
CA LEU A 177 3.92 12.13 15.73
C LEU A 177 3.47 13.60 15.66
N ARG A 178 3.26 14.26 16.81
CA ARG A 178 2.77 15.66 16.87
C ARG A 178 3.68 16.64 16.12
N GLU A 179 4.98 16.41 16.12
CA GLU A 179 5.96 17.27 15.44
C GLU A 179 5.88 17.22 13.91
N LEU A 180 5.25 16.16 13.38
CA LEU A 180 5.01 15.94 11.96
C LEU A 180 3.68 16.55 11.50
N LEU A 181 2.88 17.10 12.39
CA LEU A 181 1.62 17.74 12.00
C LEU A 181 1.89 18.99 11.18
N VAL A 182 1.41 18.98 9.94
CA VAL A 182 1.46 20.13 9.04
C VAL A 182 0.04 20.63 8.81
N GLU A 183 -0.13 21.96 8.83
CA GLU A 183 -1.41 22.62 8.54
C GLU A 183 -1.69 22.67 7.02
N ARG A 184 -0.65 22.53 6.19
CA ARG A 184 -0.74 22.60 4.71
C ARG A 184 -0.58 21.22 4.07
N PHE A 185 -1.11 21.07 2.85
CA PHE A 185 -0.95 19.89 1.97
C PHE A 185 0.49 19.77 1.40
N ALA A 186 1.50 19.82 2.26
CA ALA A 186 2.90 19.59 1.91
C ALA A 186 3.61 19.02 3.15
N ALA A 187 4.02 17.77 3.08
CA ALA A 187 4.74 17.09 4.14
C ALA A 187 6.26 17.19 3.89
N GLU A 188 6.86 18.32 4.28
CA GLU A 188 8.31 18.54 4.20
C GLU A 188 9.08 17.90 5.37
N ARG A 189 8.37 17.30 6.32
CA ARG A 189 8.93 16.70 7.54
C ARG A 189 8.83 15.20 7.51
N PHE A 190 9.90 14.54 7.91
CA PHE A 190 9.98 13.09 8.05
C PHE A 190 10.50 12.73 9.44
N LEU A 191 9.92 11.69 10.03
CA LEU A 191 10.46 11.03 11.20
C LEU A 191 11.02 9.67 10.77
N VAL A 192 12.27 9.39 11.16
CA VAL A 192 12.88 8.08 10.91
C VAL A 192 12.77 7.22 12.16
N ARG A 193 12.26 6.00 11.99
CA ARG A 193 12.16 4.97 13.03
C ARG A 193 13.09 3.82 12.68
N ALA A 194 13.81 3.30 13.68
CA ALA A 194 14.60 2.09 13.50
C ALA A 194 13.70 0.89 13.21
N ALA A 195 14.21 -0.15 12.53
CA ALA A 195 13.43 -1.32 12.10
C ALA A 195 12.51 -1.91 13.18
N GLY A 196 13.04 -2.14 14.40
CA GLY A 196 12.24 -2.67 15.53
C GLY A 196 11.12 -1.71 15.96
N GLN A 197 11.42 -0.42 16.07
CA GLN A 197 10.42 0.60 16.42
C GLN A 197 9.36 0.78 15.33
N GLY A 198 9.75 0.68 14.06
CA GLY A 198 8.84 0.72 12.92
C GLY A 198 7.88 -0.47 12.93
N ALA A 199 8.38 -1.67 13.20
CA ALA A 199 7.55 -2.87 13.30
C ALA A 199 6.57 -2.80 14.49
N GLU A 200 7.02 -2.33 15.66
CA GLU A 200 6.15 -2.11 16.82
C GLU A 200 5.06 -1.07 16.54
N MET A 201 5.42 0.03 15.87
CA MET A 201 4.46 1.06 15.46
C MET A 201 3.42 0.49 14.50
N LEU A 202 3.82 -0.30 13.51
CA LEU A 202 2.87 -0.96 12.59
C LEU A 202 1.93 -1.90 13.32
N ARG A 203 2.46 -2.72 14.24
CA ARG A 203 1.63 -3.62 15.05
C ARG A 203 0.62 -2.84 15.88
N TRP A 204 1.05 -1.74 16.52
CA TRP A 204 0.16 -0.89 17.29
C TRP A 204 -0.94 -0.27 16.41
N LEU A 205 -0.60 0.19 15.20
CA LEU A 205 -1.56 0.76 14.25
C LEU A 205 -2.60 -0.27 13.79
N ASP A 206 -2.20 -1.52 13.63
CA ASP A 206 -3.10 -2.61 13.24
C ASP A 206 -4.07 -3.01 14.38
N GLU A 207 -3.72 -2.72 15.64
CA GLU A 207 -4.53 -3.03 16.84
C GLU A 207 -5.33 -1.83 17.38
N ALA A 208 -4.95 -0.60 17.02
CA ALA A 208 -5.50 0.63 17.60
C ALA A 208 -6.91 0.96 17.08
N GLU A 209 -7.82 1.28 18.00
CA GLU A 209 -9.18 1.70 17.65
C GLU A 209 -9.19 3.05 16.91
N GLY A 210 -9.98 3.12 15.84
CA GLY A 210 -10.16 4.32 15.02
C GLY A 210 -9.03 4.62 14.04
N VAL A 211 -7.98 3.78 14.01
CA VAL A 211 -6.94 3.81 12.98
C VAL A 211 -7.41 3.00 11.78
N ASP A 212 -7.38 3.62 10.60
CA ASP A 212 -7.71 2.98 9.33
C ASP A 212 -6.46 2.86 8.46
N VAL A 213 -6.09 1.63 8.09
CA VAL A 213 -5.09 1.40 7.05
C VAL A 213 -5.75 1.56 5.69
N LEU A 214 -5.47 2.67 5.03
CA LEU A 214 -6.10 3.03 3.74
C LEU A 214 -5.52 2.22 2.58
N SER A 215 -4.20 1.97 2.60
CA SER A 215 -3.51 1.24 1.53
C SER A 215 -2.13 0.76 1.98
N GLY A 216 -1.64 -0.32 1.35
CA GLY A 216 -0.33 -0.92 1.62
C GLY A 216 0.46 -1.30 0.36
N PRO A 217 0.68 -0.37 -0.60
CA PRO A 217 1.31 -0.72 -1.88
C PRO A 217 2.80 -1.01 -1.72
N ARG A 218 3.28 -1.96 -2.53
CA ARG A 218 4.70 -2.32 -2.64
C ARG A 218 5.21 -1.97 -4.02
N LEU A 219 6.42 -1.43 -4.08
CA LEU A 219 7.02 -0.97 -5.32
C LEU A 219 8.47 -1.44 -5.40
N LEU A 220 8.81 -2.19 -6.45
CA LEU A 220 10.18 -2.61 -6.74
C LEU A 220 10.77 -1.66 -7.79
N THR A 221 11.90 -1.01 -7.48
CA THR A 221 12.58 -0.09 -8.39
C THR A 221 14.10 -0.22 -8.28
N ARG A 222 14.83 0.37 -9.24
CA ARG A 222 16.29 0.43 -9.25
C ARG A 222 16.77 1.69 -8.54
N SER A 223 18.00 1.65 -8.03
CA SER A 223 18.67 2.87 -7.53
C SER A 223 18.78 3.92 -8.64
N GLY A 224 18.42 5.16 -8.33
CA GLY A 224 18.41 6.32 -9.22
C GLY A 224 17.26 6.33 -10.23
N ALA A 225 16.29 5.42 -10.13
CA ALA A 225 15.12 5.40 -11.01
C ALA A 225 13.90 6.02 -10.33
N ASP A 226 13.27 6.98 -11.01
CA ASP A 226 12.00 7.56 -10.57
C ASP A 226 10.90 6.50 -10.57
N ALA A 227 10.12 6.49 -9.50
CA ALA A 227 8.96 5.63 -9.37
C ALA A 227 7.83 6.37 -8.65
N THR A 228 6.58 6.03 -8.94
CA THR A 228 5.43 6.73 -8.37
C THR A 228 4.36 5.72 -7.99
N ILE A 229 3.81 5.87 -6.79
CA ILE A 229 2.62 5.18 -6.34
C ILE A 229 1.47 6.18 -6.42
N GLN A 230 0.41 5.82 -7.15
CA GLN A 230 -0.81 6.61 -7.22
C GLN A 230 -2.00 5.77 -6.76
N VAL A 231 -2.61 6.20 -5.66
CA VAL A 231 -3.89 5.67 -5.17
C VAL A 231 -4.99 6.59 -5.69
N GLN A 232 -5.81 6.10 -6.61
CA GLN A 232 -6.92 6.88 -7.13
C GLN A 232 -8.00 7.03 -6.04
N GLY A 233 -8.47 8.26 -5.84
CA GLY A 233 -9.65 8.53 -5.02
C GLY A 233 -10.91 8.45 -5.88
N ASN A 234 -12.07 8.34 -5.25
CA ASN A 234 -13.35 8.44 -5.93
C ASN A 234 -13.82 9.91 -6.00
N PRO A 235 -13.70 10.60 -7.15
CA PRO A 235 -14.10 12.00 -7.27
C PRO A 235 -15.62 12.20 -7.11
N GLU A 236 -16.45 11.18 -7.41
CA GLU A 236 -17.90 11.24 -7.21
C GLU A 236 -18.29 11.31 -5.73
N LEU A 237 -17.41 10.79 -4.85
CA LEU A 237 -17.53 10.88 -3.39
C LEU A 237 -16.70 12.02 -2.79
N GLY A 238 -16.16 12.92 -3.62
CA GLY A 238 -15.28 14.01 -3.18
C GLY A 238 -13.93 13.53 -2.64
N GLN A 239 -13.56 12.26 -2.84
CA GLN A 239 -12.30 11.70 -2.37
C GLN A 239 -11.17 12.02 -3.36
N LYS A 240 -10.17 12.74 -2.88
CA LYS A 240 -8.97 13.06 -3.65
C LYS A 240 -8.01 11.87 -3.63
N GLY A 241 -7.41 11.57 -4.78
CA GLY A 241 -6.33 10.59 -4.87
C GLY A 241 -5.06 11.02 -4.16
N ILE A 242 -4.22 10.05 -3.83
CA ILE A 242 -2.91 10.26 -3.20
C ILE A 242 -1.84 9.86 -4.20
N ARG A 243 -0.83 10.71 -4.39
CA ARG A 243 0.32 10.42 -5.23
C ARG A 243 1.59 10.57 -4.39
N VAL A 244 2.41 9.52 -4.38
CA VAL A 244 3.70 9.51 -3.70
C VAL A 244 4.79 9.20 -4.72
N GLY A 245 5.70 10.15 -4.93
CA GLY A 245 6.87 9.98 -5.80
C GLY A 245 8.08 9.51 -5.00
N PHE A 246 8.91 8.67 -5.62
CA PHE A 246 10.12 8.12 -5.03
C PHE A 246 11.28 8.21 -6.02
N LEU A 247 12.42 8.69 -5.55
CA LEU A 247 13.71 8.63 -6.26
C LEU A 247 14.77 8.00 -5.33
N PRO A 248 14.73 6.67 -5.13
CA PRO A 248 15.64 6.02 -4.20
C PRO A 248 17.06 6.01 -4.74
N THR A 249 18.05 6.43 -3.94
CA THR A 249 19.47 6.44 -4.37
C THR A 249 20.33 5.70 -3.36
N VAL A 250 20.70 4.46 -3.69
CA VAL A 250 21.59 3.66 -2.84
C VAL A 250 22.98 4.31 -2.81
N GLN A 251 23.46 4.61 -1.61
CA GLN A 251 24.76 5.23 -1.37
C GLN A 251 25.89 4.25 -1.68
N ALA A 252 27.12 4.78 -1.79
CA ALA A 252 28.31 3.98 -2.07
C ALA A 252 28.59 2.90 -1.01
N ASP A 253 28.08 3.07 0.22
CA ASP A 253 28.16 2.08 1.30
C ASP A 253 27.28 0.84 1.07
N GLY A 254 26.33 0.90 0.11
CA GLY A 254 25.39 -0.17 -0.18
C GLY A 254 24.39 -0.51 0.93
N ALA A 255 24.42 0.24 2.04
CA ALA A 255 23.68 0.03 3.27
C ALA A 255 22.65 1.14 3.55
N THR A 256 22.85 2.32 2.95
CA THR A 256 21.94 3.45 3.06
C THR A 256 21.38 3.88 1.71
N LEU A 257 20.23 4.54 1.77
CA LEU A 257 19.41 5.04 0.67
C LEU A 257 19.08 6.51 0.90
#